data_AF-A0A2D8RAW5-F1
#
_entry.id   AF-A0A2D8RAW5-F1
#
_cell.length_a   1.000
_cell.length_b   1.000
_cell.length_c   1.000
_cell.angle_alpha   90.00
_cell.angle_beta   90.00
_cell.angle_gamma   90.00
#
_symmetry.space_group_name_H-M   'P 1'
#
loop_
_entity.id
_entity.type
_entity.pdbx_description
1 polymer ?
#
loop_
_entity_poly.entity_id
_entity_poly.type
_entity_poly.pdbx_seq_one_letter_code
_entity_poly.pdbx_strand_id
1 'polypeptide(L)'
;MKRHASKSGQPPEQKPVRKSGIRGAARVSAKPSAKPSVKPARQPSQPVARSRSNAPKQPRAEKGAREGLQLSPAQSYLRHHRRCASDALSFLRGRPFAAALTSLVVGLALSLPLILLFLSYNIDRVVGPLQASGVINVFFDPALTEQQSADLAAVISKRPDVRSAEYVSKKQALERFESDPGWSKTLSQLSENPLPASVIVTPLDIGTTSGLANIPGSPRASALTDALSTLPGVDVVQSDSEWLERLRLIQAFLASFFAMLVVFFGIIVCVIIINTVRLNVEAKREVILVTQMIGGTHAFIRRPFLYLGFFYSLAGMVIAAVIAFIGSGMLESALTPLLRSYELDFELYMPDIDAFLGFILLSLFLCIGSAFVAASLQIRRIEHSG
;
A
#
# COMPACT_ATOMS: atom_id res chain seq x y z
N MET A 1 -30.27 -54.83 27.14
CA MET A 1 -29.07 -55.45 27.76
C MET A 1 -27.90 -54.49 27.63
N LYS A 2 -27.39 -53.98 28.76
CA LYS A 2 -26.01 -54.16 29.30
C LYS A 2 -24.94 -53.43 28.46
N ARG A 3 -24.42 -52.27 28.89
CA ARG A 3 -23.48 -51.98 30.01
C ARG A 3 -22.01 -52.32 29.70
N HIS A 4 -21.18 -51.35 30.07
CA HIS A 4 -19.77 -51.42 30.50
C HIS A 4 -18.69 -51.57 29.42
N ALA A 5 -17.46 -51.09 29.56
CA ALA A 5 -16.77 -50.02 30.33
C ALA A 5 -15.26 -50.34 30.21
N SER A 6 -14.42 -49.34 30.57
CA SER A 6 -13.03 -49.46 31.05
C SER A 6 -11.94 -49.15 30.01
N LYS A 7 -11.26 -47.98 30.06
CA LYS A 7 -10.23 -47.42 31.00
C LYS A 7 -8.82 -48.01 30.84
N SER A 8 -7.85 -47.14 30.52
CA SER A 8 -6.68 -46.72 31.32
C SER A 8 -5.66 -46.01 30.38
N GLY A 9 -4.81 -45.06 30.76
CA GLY A 9 -4.32 -44.69 32.08
C GLY A 9 -3.67 -43.28 32.12
N GLN A 10 -3.47 -42.88 33.37
CA GLN A 10 -3.08 -41.61 34.02
C GLN A 10 -1.56 -41.28 33.89
N PRO A 11 -0.96 -40.19 34.47
CA PRO A 11 -1.15 -39.71 35.85
C PRO A 11 -1.13 -38.17 36.11
N PRO A 12 -1.41 -37.74 37.37
CA PRO A 12 -1.64 -36.35 37.78
C PRO A 12 -0.51 -35.72 38.64
N GLU A 13 -0.55 -34.38 38.72
CA GLU A 13 0.38 -33.51 39.44
C GLU A 13 -0.14 -33.10 40.85
N GLN A 14 0.80 -32.87 41.77
CA GLN A 14 0.61 -32.70 43.21
C GLN A 14 0.44 -31.22 43.65
N LYS A 15 -0.36 -31.06 44.72
CA LYS A 15 -0.57 -29.94 45.70
C LYS A 15 0.75 -29.41 46.37
N PRO A 16 0.79 -28.47 47.36
CA PRO A 16 -0.29 -27.83 48.19
C PRO A 16 -0.05 -26.34 48.68
N VAL A 17 -0.97 -25.83 49.53
CA VAL A 17 -0.78 -25.18 50.86
C VAL A 17 -1.40 -23.77 51.10
N ARG A 18 -2.20 -23.73 52.18
CA ARG A 18 -2.88 -22.65 52.94
C ARG A 18 -1.97 -21.58 53.57
N LYS A 19 -2.51 -20.39 53.86
CA LYS A 19 -2.86 -19.93 55.25
C LYS A 19 -3.51 -18.54 55.29
N SER A 20 -4.50 -18.42 56.19
CA SER A 20 -5.13 -17.19 56.67
C SER A 20 -4.53 -16.73 58.00
N GLY A 21 -4.77 -15.46 58.36
CA GLY A 21 -4.50 -14.87 59.68
C GLY A 21 -4.97 -13.40 59.66
N ILE A 22 -6.16 -13.05 60.16
CA ILE A 22 -6.59 -12.74 61.53
C ILE A 22 -6.10 -11.38 62.07
N ARG A 23 -7.10 -10.59 62.49
CA ARG A 23 -7.09 -9.26 63.13
C ARG A 23 -6.57 -9.30 64.58
N GLY A 24 -6.05 -8.15 65.04
CA GLY A 24 -6.60 -7.46 66.23
C GLY A 24 -5.80 -7.45 67.55
N ALA A 25 -5.42 -6.22 67.93
CA ALA A 25 -5.38 -5.63 69.28
C ALA A 25 -4.49 -6.21 70.40
N ALA A 26 -3.62 -5.37 70.96
CA ALA A 26 -3.70 -4.91 72.37
C ALA A 26 -2.54 -3.96 72.73
N ARG A 27 -2.80 -3.17 73.75
CA ARG A 27 -2.17 -1.94 74.24
C ARG A 27 -1.25 -2.25 75.43
N VAL A 28 -0.44 -1.26 75.87
CA VAL A 28 -0.09 -0.90 77.27
C VAL A 28 1.42 -0.68 77.54
N SER A 29 1.73 0.57 77.96
CA SER A 29 2.76 1.06 78.91
C SER A 29 4.26 0.81 78.65
N ALA A 30 5.23 1.65 79.04
CA ALA A 30 5.28 2.96 79.70
C ALA A 30 6.67 3.60 79.47
N LYS A 31 6.74 4.87 79.86
CA LYS A 31 7.70 5.99 79.68
C LYS A 31 9.02 5.83 80.53
N PRO A 32 9.88 6.87 80.72
CA PRO A 32 11.08 7.29 79.95
C PRO A 32 12.38 7.43 80.79
N SER A 33 13.52 7.80 80.17
CA SER A 33 14.72 8.44 80.80
C SER A 33 15.85 8.46 79.74
N ALA A 34 16.72 9.45 79.53
CA ALA A 34 16.91 10.83 79.95
C ALA A 34 17.92 11.46 78.96
N LYS A 35 17.77 12.76 78.67
CA LYS A 35 18.80 13.66 78.10
C LYS A 35 19.72 14.11 79.27
N PRO A 36 20.95 14.67 79.09
CA PRO A 36 21.12 15.87 78.25
C PRO A 36 22.52 16.17 77.64
N SER A 37 22.54 17.19 76.75
CA SER A 37 23.54 18.26 76.49
C SER A 37 25.06 17.98 76.66
N VAL A 38 25.95 18.47 75.78
CA VAL A 38 26.43 19.87 75.73
C VAL A 38 27.14 20.18 74.38
N LYS A 39 27.12 21.47 74.01
CA LYS A 39 27.52 22.17 72.77
C LYS A 39 29.00 22.66 72.80
N PRO A 40 29.53 23.44 71.82
CA PRO A 40 30.87 23.29 71.22
C PRO A 40 31.96 24.23 71.78
N ALA A 41 33.21 23.98 71.42
CA ALA A 41 34.35 24.89 71.69
C ALA A 41 34.83 25.59 70.39
N ARG A 42 35.08 26.89 70.51
CA ARG A 42 35.42 27.85 69.45
C ARG A 42 36.74 28.54 69.83
N GLN A 43 37.72 28.49 68.90
CA GLN A 43 38.86 29.43 68.67
C GLN A 43 39.90 29.71 69.79
N PRO A 44 41.15 30.03 69.41
CA PRO A 44 41.50 31.44 69.22
C PRO A 44 42.32 31.76 67.95
N SER A 45 42.15 33.00 67.52
CA SER A 45 42.79 33.74 66.42
C SER A 45 44.06 34.50 66.87
N GLN A 46 45.04 34.67 65.96
CA GLN A 46 45.89 35.87 65.66
C GLN A 46 47.32 35.48 65.20
N PRO A 47 48.14 36.36 64.55
CA PRO A 47 47.88 37.67 63.95
C PRO A 47 48.39 37.81 62.48
N VAL A 48 48.07 38.98 61.92
CA VAL A 48 48.34 39.51 60.58
C VAL A 48 49.83 39.75 60.32
N ALA A 49 50.33 39.26 59.17
CA ALA A 49 51.56 39.75 58.54
C ALA A 49 51.24 40.28 57.13
N ARG A 50 51.36 41.60 56.95
CA ARG A 50 51.27 42.30 55.66
C ARG A 50 52.49 41.92 54.82
N SER A 51 52.28 41.19 53.72
CA SER A 51 53.23 41.14 52.61
C SER A 51 52.59 41.74 51.36
N ARG A 52 53.41 42.50 50.66
CA ARG A 52 53.06 43.48 49.64
C ARG A 52 52.47 42.84 48.39
N SER A 53 51.66 43.64 47.71
CA SER A 53 50.99 43.38 46.45
C SER A 53 51.84 42.66 45.41
N ASN A 54 51.38 41.49 44.98
CA ASN A 54 51.55 41.02 43.62
C ASN A 54 50.22 40.37 43.21
N ALA A 55 49.32 41.19 42.66
CA ALA A 55 48.10 40.70 42.06
C ALA A 55 48.47 39.74 40.92
N PRO A 56 47.95 38.50 40.88
CA PRO A 56 48.08 37.69 39.69
C PRO A 56 47.35 38.43 38.56
N LYS A 57 48.09 38.79 37.50
CA LYS A 57 47.49 39.26 36.24
C LYS A 57 46.38 38.28 35.89
N GLN A 58 45.14 38.75 35.90
CA GLN A 58 44.02 38.06 35.27
C GLN A 58 44.50 37.59 33.89
N PRO A 59 44.33 36.32 33.50
CA PRO A 59 44.58 35.93 32.13
C PRO A 59 43.65 36.80 31.30
N ARG A 60 44.28 37.70 30.54
CA ARG A 60 43.67 38.58 29.56
C ARG A 60 42.71 37.70 28.78
N ALA A 61 41.41 37.95 28.93
CA ALA A 61 40.37 37.17 28.27
C ALA A 61 40.75 37.05 26.79
N GLU A 62 41.24 35.87 26.42
CA GLU A 62 41.54 35.56 25.04
C GLU A 62 40.20 35.61 24.32
N LYS A 63 40.02 36.68 23.54
CA LYS A 63 39.02 36.78 22.48
C LYS A 63 39.37 35.80 21.35
N GLY A 64 39.62 34.53 21.70
CA GLY A 64 39.99 33.44 20.79
C GLY A 64 38.99 32.29 20.78
N ALA A 65 37.99 32.27 21.66
CA ALA A 65 37.05 31.15 21.80
C ALA A 65 35.65 31.40 21.19
N ARG A 66 35.55 32.23 20.14
CA ARG A 66 34.28 32.46 19.42
C ARG A 66 34.40 32.54 17.90
N GLU A 67 35.39 31.87 17.31
CA GLU A 67 35.39 31.54 15.88
C GLU A 67 34.99 30.08 15.63
N GLY A 68 33.96 29.60 16.35
CA GLY A 68 33.19 28.50 15.82
C GLY A 68 32.36 29.06 14.68
N LEU A 69 32.63 28.64 13.43
CA LEU A 69 31.83 28.99 12.25
C LEU A 69 30.35 29.09 12.66
N GLN A 70 29.79 30.30 12.68
CA GLN A 70 28.36 30.52 12.89
C GLN A 70 27.64 29.99 11.65
N LEU A 71 27.48 28.67 11.61
CA LEU A 71 26.77 27.99 10.54
C LEU A 71 25.35 28.53 10.51
N SER A 72 24.86 28.85 9.31
CA SER A 72 23.47 29.22 9.10
C SER A 72 22.55 28.16 9.76
N PRO A 73 21.39 28.55 10.33
CA PRO A 73 20.42 27.61 10.88
C PRO A 73 20.12 26.43 9.94
N ALA A 74 20.09 26.68 8.63
CA ALA A 74 19.92 25.66 7.59
C ALA A 74 21.11 24.68 7.50
N GLN A 75 22.35 25.15 7.66
CA GLN A 75 23.55 24.32 7.61
C GLN A 75 23.68 23.44 8.87
N SER A 76 23.32 23.98 10.04
CA SER A 76 23.26 23.22 11.29
C SER A 76 22.18 22.15 11.24
N TYR A 77 21.02 22.48 10.69
CA TYR A 77 19.94 21.52 10.42
C TYR A 77 20.40 20.41 9.46
N LEU A 78 21.00 20.76 8.32
CA LEU A 78 21.47 19.79 7.33
C LEU A 78 22.57 18.86 7.90
N ARG A 79 23.51 19.39 8.67
CA ARG A 79 24.54 18.57 9.36
C ARG A 79 23.91 17.61 10.35
N HIS A 80 22.89 18.03 11.09
CA HIS A 80 22.16 17.15 12.00
C HIS A 80 21.48 16.00 11.23
N HIS A 81 20.83 16.29 10.11
CA HIS A 81 20.20 15.27 9.28
C HIS A 81 21.22 14.30 8.67
N ARG A 82 22.34 14.80 8.16
CA ARG A 82 23.44 13.96 7.65
C ARG A 82 24.04 13.06 8.73
N ARG A 83 24.22 13.57 9.95
CA ARG A 83 24.73 12.77 11.08
C ARG A 83 23.76 11.66 11.45
N CYS A 84 22.47 11.96 11.59
CA CYS A 84 21.46 10.95 11.88
C CYS A 84 21.34 9.89 10.77
N ALA A 85 21.43 10.29 9.50
CA ALA A 85 21.45 9.36 8.38
C ALA A 85 22.69 8.46 8.42
N SER A 86 23.87 9.02 8.71
CA SER A 86 25.12 8.27 8.88
C SER A 86 25.05 7.31 10.07
N ASP A 87 24.42 7.71 11.17
CA ASP A 87 24.24 6.87 12.37
C ASP A 87 23.26 5.71 12.12
N ALA A 88 22.23 5.94 11.30
CA ALA A 88 21.34 4.87 10.86
C ALA A 88 22.03 3.92 9.88
N LEU A 89 22.85 4.44 8.97
CA LEU A 89 23.60 3.62 8.02
C LEU A 89 24.72 2.81 8.70
N SER A 90 25.43 3.40 9.66
CA SER A 90 26.44 2.69 10.46
C SER A 90 25.77 1.60 11.31
N PHE A 91 24.55 1.84 11.80
CA PHE A 91 23.76 0.83 12.48
C PHE A 91 23.44 -0.37 11.58
N LEU A 92 22.97 -0.13 10.36
CA LEU A 92 22.69 -1.19 9.38
C LEU A 92 23.97 -1.98 9.04
N ARG A 93 25.11 -1.30 8.90
CA ARG A 93 26.42 -1.94 8.65
C ARG A 93 26.95 -2.73 9.83
N GLY A 94 26.64 -2.34 11.07
CA GLY A 94 27.05 -3.07 12.27
C GLY A 94 26.32 -4.40 12.45
N ARG A 95 25.15 -4.58 11.81
CA ARG A 95 24.38 -5.84 11.83
C ARG A 95 23.87 -6.18 10.42
N PRO A 96 24.79 -6.48 9.48
CA PRO A 96 24.45 -6.56 8.06
C PRO A 96 23.47 -7.69 7.74
N PHE A 97 23.60 -8.84 8.42
CA PHE A 97 22.69 -9.98 8.22
C PHE A 97 21.25 -9.67 8.65
N ALA A 98 21.06 -9.10 9.84
CA ALA A 98 19.74 -8.73 10.33
C ALA A 98 19.10 -7.62 9.49
N ALA A 99 19.92 -6.66 9.03
CA ALA A 99 19.49 -5.58 8.15
C ALA A 99 19.06 -6.12 6.77
N ALA A 100 19.84 -7.03 6.18
CA ALA A 100 19.53 -7.67 4.91
C ALA A 100 18.24 -8.49 5.00
N LEU A 101 18.09 -9.31 6.05
CA LEU A 101 16.89 -10.11 6.26
C LEU A 101 15.64 -9.23 6.42
N THR A 102 15.73 -8.16 7.21
CA THR A 102 14.60 -7.22 7.39
C THR A 102 14.24 -6.54 6.06
N SER A 103 15.25 -6.08 5.32
CA SER A 103 15.05 -5.44 4.01
C SER A 103 14.41 -6.41 3.01
N LEU A 104 14.82 -7.68 3.03
CA LEU A 104 14.26 -8.74 2.19
C LEU A 104 12.80 -8.99 2.53
N VAL A 105 12.45 -9.15 3.81
CA VAL A 105 11.05 -9.38 4.21
C VAL A 105 10.18 -8.17 3.88
N VAL A 106 10.67 -6.95 4.10
CA VAL A 106 9.96 -5.72 3.69
C VAL A 106 9.80 -5.67 2.17
N GLY A 107 10.84 -6.01 1.40
CA GLY A 107 10.77 -6.06 -0.05
C GLY A 107 9.82 -7.11 -0.59
N LEU A 108 9.77 -8.31 0.00
CA LEU A 108 8.80 -9.34 -0.33
C LEU A 108 7.36 -8.93 0.01
N ALA A 109 7.17 -8.24 1.13
CA ALA A 109 5.86 -7.72 1.50
C ALA A 109 5.39 -6.58 0.57
N LEU A 110 6.31 -5.74 0.07
CA LEU A 110 6.01 -4.67 -0.87
C LEU A 110 5.91 -5.14 -2.34
N SER A 111 6.57 -6.25 -2.70
CA SER A 111 6.54 -6.77 -4.06
C SER A 111 5.16 -7.24 -4.48
N LEU A 112 4.38 -7.85 -3.57
CA LEU A 112 3.03 -8.31 -3.90
C LEU A 112 2.07 -7.17 -4.26
N PRO A 113 1.90 -6.12 -3.42
CA PRO A 113 1.13 -4.94 -3.79
C PRO A 113 1.62 -4.28 -5.10
N LEU A 114 2.94 -4.25 -5.31
CA LEU A 114 3.52 -3.70 -6.53
C LEU A 114 3.13 -4.53 -7.77
N ILE A 115 3.27 -5.85 -7.70
CA ILE A 115 2.87 -6.76 -8.79
C ILE A 115 1.36 -6.65 -9.06
N LEU A 116 0.53 -6.55 -8.03
CA LEU A 116 -0.92 -6.35 -8.19
C LEU A 116 -1.24 -5.03 -8.90
N LEU A 117 -0.50 -3.95 -8.58
CA LEU A 117 -0.64 -2.67 -9.27
C LEU A 117 -0.27 -2.79 -10.75
N PHE A 118 0.84 -3.48 -11.06
CA PHE A 118 1.24 -3.79 -12.44
C PHE A 118 0.17 -4.58 -13.18
N LEU A 119 -0.35 -5.64 -12.55
CA LEU A 119 -1.35 -6.50 -13.16
C LEU A 119 -2.66 -5.76 -13.41
N SER A 120 -3.13 -4.96 -12.44
CA SER A 120 -4.33 -4.11 -12.61
C SER A 120 -4.18 -3.13 -13.77
N TYR A 121 -3.01 -2.49 -13.89
CA TYR A 121 -2.73 -1.55 -14.99
C TYR A 121 -2.79 -2.23 -16.37
N ASN A 122 -2.32 -3.47 -16.46
CA ASN A 122 -2.34 -4.24 -17.70
C ASN A 122 -3.74 -4.81 -18.01
N ILE A 123 -4.50 -5.24 -17.00
CA ILE A 123 -5.89 -5.70 -17.18
C ILE A 123 -6.74 -4.60 -17.80
N ASP A 124 -6.67 -3.37 -17.29
CA ASP A 124 -7.48 -2.27 -17.80
C ASP A 124 -7.17 -1.92 -19.27
N ARG A 125 -5.94 -2.19 -19.74
CA ARG A 125 -5.51 -1.98 -21.14
C ARG A 125 -5.95 -3.08 -22.08
N VAL A 126 -5.96 -4.33 -21.61
CA VAL A 126 -6.44 -5.48 -22.39
C VAL A 126 -7.96 -5.48 -22.46
N VAL A 127 -8.62 -5.20 -21.34
CA VAL A 127 -10.07 -5.27 -21.21
C VAL A 127 -10.74 -3.95 -21.63
N GLY A 128 -10.05 -2.81 -21.54
CA GLY A 128 -10.58 -1.50 -21.89
C GLY A 128 -11.15 -1.41 -23.32
N PRO A 129 -10.43 -1.85 -24.37
CA PRO A 129 -10.95 -1.90 -25.73
C PRO A 129 -12.18 -2.80 -25.89
N LEU A 130 -12.22 -3.93 -25.17
CA LEU A 130 -13.35 -4.85 -25.16
C LEU A 130 -14.59 -4.24 -24.47
N GLN A 131 -14.39 -3.40 -23.45
CA GLN A 131 -15.46 -2.68 -22.76
C GLN A 131 -15.93 -1.41 -23.50
N ALA A 132 -15.01 -0.70 -24.15
CA ALA A 132 -15.30 0.49 -24.96
C ALA A 132 -16.09 0.15 -26.23
N SER A 133 -15.94 -1.09 -26.69
CA SER A 133 -16.74 -1.67 -27.77
C SER A 133 -18.10 -2.14 -27.26
N GLY A 134 -18.77 -1.33 -26.45
CA GLY A 134 -20.17 -1.51 -26.03
C GLY A 134 -21.13 -1.42 -27.21
N VAL A 135 -20.90 -2.27 -28.20
CA VAL A 135 -21.51 -2.30 -29.50
C VAL A 135 -22.94 -2.77 -29.35
N ILE A 136 -23.85 -2.01 -29.93
CA ILE A 136 -25.23 -2.41 -30.08
C ILE A 136 -25.37 -2.95 -31.50
N ASN A 137 -25.72 -4.22 -31.62
CA ASN A 137 -26.01 -4.86 -32.90
C ASN A 137 -27.48 -4.63 -33.23
N VAL A 138 -27.75 -3.84 -34.26
CA VAL A 138 -29.10 -3.59 -34.77
C VAL A 138 -29.29 -4.42 -36.03
N PHE A 139 -30.16 -5.42 -35.98
CA PHE A 139 -30.54 -6.24 -37.12
C PHE A 139 -31.76 -5.64 -37.81
N PHE A 140 -31.67 -5.50 -39.13
CA PHE A 140 -32.74 -4.96 -39.95
C PHE A 140 -33.73 -6.05 -40.39
N ASP A 141 -34.96 -5.64 -40.68
CA ASP A 141 -35.99 -6.52 -41.21
C ASP A 141 -35.49 -7.19 -42.52
N PRO A 142 -35.57 -8.54 -42.62
CA PRO A 142 -35.16 -9.28 -43.82
C PRO A 142 -35.82 -8.80 -45.11
N ALA A 143 -37.01 -8.21 -45.03
CA ALA A 143 -37.80 -7.69 -46.16
C ALA A 143 -37.23 -6.39 -46.75
N LEU A 144 -36.31 -5.71 -46.05
CA LEU A 144 -35.68 -4.49 -46.57
C LEU A 144 -34.70 -4.81 -47.71
N THR A 145 -34.72 -3.94 -48.71
CA THR A 145 -33.71 -3.95 -49.78
C THR A 145 -32.38 -3.42 -49.24
N GLU A 146 -31.27 -3.83 -49.86
CA GLU A 146 -29.91 -3.42 -49.45
C GLU A 146 -29.74 -1.89 -49.43
N GLN A 147 -30.42 -1.18 -50.34
CA GLN A 147 -30.41 0.27 -50.39
C GLN A 147 -31.18 0.91 -49.23
N GLN A 148 -32.35 0.35 -48.87
CA GLN A 148 -33.11 0.82 -47.70
C GLN A 148 -32.37 0.56 -46.39
N SER A 149 -31.68 -0.58 -46.27
CA SER A 149 -30.85 -0.90 -45.11
C SER A 149 -29.65 0.06 -44.99
N ALA A 150 -29.00 0.40 -46.10
CA ALA A 150 -27.91 1.37 -46.13
C ALA A 150 -28.38 2.80 -45.77
N ASP A 151 -29.54 3.21 -46.28
CA ASP A 151 -30.14 4.51 -45.95
C ASP A 151 -30.49 4.59 -44.45
N LEU A 152 -31.05 3.52 -43.87
CA LEU A 152 -31.35 3.44 -42.45
C LEU A 152 -30.07 3.49 -41.59
N ALA A 153 -29.02 2.79 -41.99
CA ALA A 153 -27.71 2.86 -41.33
C ALA A 153 -27.13 4.29 -41.38
N ALA A 154 -27.32 5.02 -42.49
CA ALA A 154 -26.88 6.41 -42.62
C ALA A 154 -27.70 7.40 -41.77
N VAL A 155 -28.96 7.07 -41.44
CA VAL A 155 -29.76 7.81 -40.46
C VAL A 155 -29.22 7.57 -39.05
N ILE A 156 -28.92 6.32 -38.71
CA ILE A 156 -28.38 5.93 -37.40
C ILE A 156 -27.01 6.58 -37.15
N SER A 157 -26.15 6.64 -38.16
CA SER A 157 -24.79 7.24 -38.04
C SER A 157 -24.80 8.74 -37.77
N LYS A 158 -25.88 9.45 -38.11
CA LYS A 158 -26.03 10.91 -37.92
C LYS A 158 -26.58 11.29 -36.55
N ARG A 159 -26.95 10.33 -35.71
CA ARG A 159 -27.52 10.63 -34.39
C ARG A 159 -26.45 11.21 -33.45
N PRO A 160 -26.81 12.16 -32.58
CA PRO A 160 -25.85 12.83 -31.68
C PRO A 160 -25.32 11.91 -30.55
N ASP A 161 -25.97 10.78 -30.30
CA ASP A 161 -25.62 9.78 -29.29
C ASP A 161 -24.76 8.62 -29.85
N VAL A 162 -24.43 8.66 -31.14
CA VAL A 162 -23.65 7.63 -31.85
C VAL A 162 -22.25 8.16 -32.20
N ARG A 163 -21.21 7.39 -31.86
CA ARG A 163 -19.81 7.68 -32.25
C ARG A 163 -19.52 7.21 -33.67
N SER A 164 -19.94 5.99 -33.97
CA SER A 164 -19.73 5.33 -35.25
C SER A 164 -20.82 4.28 -35.45
N ALA A 165 -21.23 4.11 -36.70
CA ALA A 165 -22.15 3.05 -37.11
C ALA A 165 -21.58 2.38 -38.36
N GLU A 166 -21.27 1.09 -38.25
CA GLU A 166 -20.72 0.29 -39.35
C GLU A 166 -21.83 -0.59 -39.93
N TYR A 167 -22.18 -0.35 -41.20
CA TYR A 167 -23.16 -1.18 -41.91
C TYR A 167 -22.51 -2.48 -42.38
N VAL A 168 -23.14 -3.61 -42.05
CA VAL A 168 -22.74 -4.94 -42.44
C VAL A 168 -23.82 -5.53 -43.35
N SER A 169 -23.49 -5.69 -44.62
CA SER A 169 -24.41 -6.30 -45.60
C SER A 169 -24.63 -7.78 -45.29
N LYS A 170 -25.71 -8.36 -45.82
CA LYS A 170 -25.99 -9.82 -45.70
C LYS A 170 -24.79 -10.67 -46.17
N LYS A 171 -24.09 -10.25 -47.22
CA LYS A 171 -22.91 -10.95 -47.76
C LYS A 171 -21.70 -10.87 -46.82
N GLN A 172 -21.41 -9.67 -46.31
CA GLN A 172 -20.31 -9.48 -45.34
C GLN A 172 -20.57 -10.19 -44.03
N ALA A 173 -21.83 -10.24 -43.58
CA ALA A 173 -22.22 -11.00 -42.40
C ALA A 173 -21.91 -12.50 -42.57
N LEU A 174 -22.19 -13.06 -43.76
CA LEU A 174 -21.89 -14.44 -44.10
C LEU A 174 -20.37 -14.70 -44.13
N GLU A 175 -19.59 -13.86 -44.82
CA GLU A 175 -18.13 -14.00 -44.89
C GLU A 175 -17.47 -13.95 -43.50
N ARG A 176 -17.94 -13.05 -42.61
CA ARG A 176 -17.45 -12.99 -41.22
C ARG A 176 -17.81 -14.24 -40.44
N PHE A 177 -19.02 -14.77 -40.59
CA PHE A 177 -19.47 -15.97 -39.87
C PHE A 177 -18.82 -17.27 -40.39
N GLU A 178 -18.47 -17.33 -41.67
CA GLU A 178 -17.74 -18.46 -42.29
C GLU A 178 -16.26 -18.49 -41.87
N SER A 179 -15.68 -17.34 -41.57
CA SER A 179 -14.29 -17.24 -41.07
C SER A 179 -14.10 -17.79 -39.66
N ASP A 180 -15.19 -17.97 -38.90
CA ASP A 180 -15.16 -18.55 -37.56
C ASP A 180 -15.05 -20.09 -37.62
N PRO A 181 -13.94 -20.70 -37.11
CA PRO A 181 -13.69 -22.13 -37.21
C PRO A 181 -14.80 -23.01 -36.63
N GLY A 182 -15.57 -22.49 -35.66
CA GLY A 182 -16.65 -23.20 -35.00
C GLY A 182 -17.91 -23.40 -35.86
N TRP A 183 -18.14 -22.56 -36.87
CA TRP A 183 -19.42 -22.48 -37.59
C TRP A 183 -19.34 -22.79 -39.10
N SER A 184 -18.13 -22.80 -39.68
CA SER A 184 -17.88 -23.09 -41.10
C SER A 184 -18.54 -24.39 -41.62
N LYS A 185 -18.59 -25.44 -40.81
CA LYS A 185 -19.21 -26.74 -41.17
C LYS A 185 -20.74 -26.74 -41.15
N THR A 186 -21.35 -25.85 -40.37
CA THR A 186 -22.81 -25.79 -40.19
C THR A 186 -23.46 -24.89 -41.24
N LEU A 187 -22.79 -23.80 -41.61
CA LEU A 187 -23.28 -22.84 -42.61
C LEU A 187 -23.16 -23.33 -44.05
N SER A 188 -22.13 -24.11 -44.37
CA SER A 188 -21.96 -24.72 -45.70
C SER A 188 -23.06 -25.72 -46.09
N GLN A 189 -23.94 -26.08 -45.15
CA GLN A 189 -25.10 -26.96 -45.39
C GLN A 189 -26.41 -26.19 -45.66
N LEU A 190 -26.43 -24.87 -45.50
CA LEU A 190 -27.61 -24.05 -45.77
C LEU A 190 -27.60 -23.55 -47.22
N SER A 191 -28.73 -23.71 -47.92
CA SER A 191 -28.91 -23.34 -49.32
C SER A 191 -29.17 -21.84 -49.55
N GLU A 192 -29.55 -21.10 -48.51
CA GLU A 192 -29.78 -19.66 -48.56
C GLU A 192 -29.17 -18.97 -47.33
N ASN A 193 -28.77 -17.71 -47.47
CA ASN A 193 -28.15 -16.92 -46.39
C ASN A 193 -29.21 -16.52 -45.34
N PRO A 194 -29.18 -17.07 -44.12
CA PRO A 194 -30.17 -16.77 -43.09
C PRO A 194 -29.88 -15.45 -42.36
N LEU A 195 -28.74 -14.79 -42.62
CA LEU A 195 -28.28 -13.63 -41.86
C LEU A 195 -28.90 -12.33 -42.40
N PRO A 196 -29.64 -11.57 -41.58
CA PRO A 196 -30.13 -10.26 -41.96
C PRO A 196 -28.97 -9.26 -42.06
N ALA A 197 -29.20 -8.14 -42.74
CA ALA A 197 -28.26 -7.03 -42.71
C ALA A 197 -28.28 -6.38 -41.32
N SER A 198 -27.15 -5.89 -40.85
CA SER A 198 -27.05 -5.27 -39.53
C SER A 198 -26.25 -3.99 -39.55
N VAL A 199 -26.41 -3.18 -38.52
CA VAL A 199 -25.52 -2.06 -38.22
C VAL A 199 -24.96 -2.20 -36.81
N ILE A 200 -23.64 -2.13 -36.74
CA ILE A 200 -22.84 -2.20 -35.52
C ILE A 200 -22.72 -0.75 -35.02
N VAL A 201 -23.46 -0.42 -33.97
CA VAL A 201 -23.53 0.95 -33.43
C VAL A 201 -22.63 1.06 -32.21
N THR A 202 -21.67 1.97 -32.26
CA THR A 202 -20.83 2.33 -31.10
C THR A 202 -21.34 3.64 -30.49
N PRO A 203 -21.78 3.66 -29.22
CA PRO A 203 -22.26 4.87 -28.56
C PRO A 203 -21.15 5.91 -28.35
N LEU A 204 -21.53 7.20 -28.38
CA LEU A 204 -20.62 8.33 -28.15
C LEU A 204 -20.19 8.44 -26.68
N ASP A 205 -18.88 8.59 -26.43
CA ASP A 205 -18.36 8.89 -25.08
C ASP A 205 -18.66 10.36 -24.74
N ILE A 206 -19.74 10.61 -24.01
CA ILE A 206 -20.00 11.95 -23.47
C ILE A 206 -19.39 12.00 -22.07
N GLY A 207 -18.24 12.68 -21.97
CA GLY A 207 -17.34 12.66 -20.81
C GLY A 207 -17.96 13.13 -19.49
N THR A 208 -18.14 12.18 -18.57
CA THR A 208 -18.10 12.48 -17.13
C THR A 208 -16.78 11.99 -16.56
N THR A 209 -16.20 12.78 -15.67
CA THR A 209 -14.95 12.51 -14.92
C THR A 209 -15.00 11.25 -14.04
N SER A 210 -16.15 10.58 -13.99
CA SER A 210 -16.29 9.19 -13.62
C SER A 210 -16.71 8.41 -14.87
N GLY A 211 -15.92 7.41 -15.27
CA GLY A 211 -16.16 6.53 -16.43
C GLY A 211 -17.41 5.64 -16.30
N LEU A 212 -18.51 6.18 -15.77
CA LEU A 212 -19.73 5.49 -15.34
C LEU A 212 -20.94 5.77 -16.25
N ALA A 213 -20.87 6.70 -17.20
CA ALA A 213 -22.05 7.22 -17.89
C ALA A 213 -22.28 6.73 -19.33
N ASN A 214 -21.29 6.10 -19.98
CA ASN A 214 -21.40 5.61 -21.37
C ASN A 214 -21.25 4.08 -21.45
N ILE A 215 -21.58 3.41 -20.35
CA ILE A 215 -21.44 1.96 -20.18
C ILE A 215 -22.66 1.26 -20.81
N PRO A 216 -22.47 0.12 -21.49
CA PRO A 216 -23.55 -0.85 -21.76
C PRO A 216 -24.26 -1.24 -20.47
N GLY A 217 -25.58 -1.00 -20.39
CA GLY A 217 -26.36 -1.12 -19.15
C GLY A 217 -26.47 0.17 -18.31
N SER A 218 -25.81 1.26 -18.71
CA SER A 218 -26.15 2.61 -18.19
C SER A 218 -27.54 3.01 -18.66
N PRO A 219 -28.28 3.88 -17.92
CA PRO A 219 -29.58 4.38 -18.34
C PRO A 219 -29.58 4.98 -19.77
N ARG A 220 -28.44 5.49 -20.23
CA ARG A 220 -28.27 6.06 -21.56
C ARG A 220 -28.05 5.01 -22.65
N ALA A 221 -27.29 3.95 -22.39
CA ALA A 221 -27.14 2.84 -23.33
C ALA A 221 -28.48 2.08 -23.49
N SER A 222 -29.22 1.88 -22.39
CA SER A 222 -30.58 1.34 -22.45
C SER A 222 -31.51 2.26 -23.27
N ALA A 223 -31.47 3.57 -23.02
CA ALA A 223 -32.28 4.52 -23.78
C ALA A 223 -31.92 4.57 -25.28
N LEU A 224 -30.64 4.38 -25.64
CA LEU A 224 -30.23 4.27 -27.04
C LEU A 224 -30.76 2.98 -27.67
N THR A 225 -30.65 1.83 -26.97
CA THR A 225 -31.23 0.55 -27.41
C THR A 225 -32.74 0.67 -27.64
N ASP A 226 -33.47 1.32 -26.72
CA ASP A 226 -34.91 1.57 -26.82
C ASP A 226 -35.26 2.54 -27.97
N ALA A 227 -34.44 3.57 -28.18
CA ALA A 227 -34.62 4.50 -29.29
C ALA A 227 -34.31 3.87 -30.66
N LEU A 228 -33.42 2.87 -30.72
CA LEU A 228 -33.10 2.14 -31.94
C LEU A 228 -34.14 1.05 -32.25
N SER A 229 -34.72 0.41 -31.22
CA SER A 229 -35.76 -0.62 -31.40
C SER A 229 -37.10 -0.06 -31.89
N THR A 230 -37.33 1.25 -31.70
CA THR A 230 -38.54 1.95 -32.16
C THR A 230 -38.44 2.45 -33.61
N LEU A 231 -37.29 2.31 -34.27
CA LEU A 231 -37.12 2.73 -35.66
C LEU A 231 -37.83 1.77 -36.63
N PRO A 232 -38.58 2.29 -37.62
CA PRO A 232 -39.22 1.44 -38.63
C PRO A 232 -38.17 0.76 -39.50
N GLY A 233 -38.30 -0.56 -39.68
CA GLY A 233 -37.35 -1.38 -40.43
C GLY A 233 -36.26 -2.05 -39.58
N VAL A 234 -36.25 -1.82 -38.26
CA VAL A 234 -35.44 -2.58 -37.31
C VAL A 234 -36.25 -3.78 -36.81
N ASP A 235 -35.64 -4.97 -36.82
CA ASP A 235 -36.27 -6.21 -36.36
C ASP A 235 -35.84 -6.52 -34.92
N VAL A 236 -34.53 -6.66 -34.70
CA VAL A 236 -33.97 -7.01 -33.39
C VAL A 236 -32.80 -6.11 -33.04
N VAL A 237 -32.80 -5.55 -31.84
CA VAL A 237 -31.64 -4.85 -31.26
C VAL A 237 -31.05 -5.72 -30.17
N GLN A 238 -29.83 -6.20 -30.38
CA GLN A 238 -29.07 -6.94 -29.37
C GLN A 238 -27.99 -6.03 -28.78
N SER A 239 -28.06 -5.85 -27.46
CA SER A 239 -27.02 -5.21 -26.66
C SER A 239 -26.50 -6.27 -25.70
N ASP A 240 -25.22 -6.64 -25.81
CA ASP A 240 -24.54 -7.57 -24.90
C ASP A 240 -24.23 -6.93 -23.53
N SER A 241 -25.14 -6.06 -23.06
CA SER A 241 -25.00 -5.29 -21.83
C SER A 241 -24.94 -6.18 -20.59
N GLU A 242 -25.60 -7.33 -20.58
CA GLU A 242 -25.59 -8.23 -19.43
C GLU A 242 -24.21 -8.88 -19.22
N TRP A 243 -23.54 -9.30 -20.31
CA TRP A 243 -22.18 -9.82 -20.24
C TRP A 243 -21.20 -8.75 -19.75
N LEU A 244 -21.30 -7.54 -20.30
CA LEU A 244 -20.43 -6.42 -19.93
C LEU A 244 -20.66 -5.95 -18.49
N GLU A 245 -21.90 -5.98 -18.01
CA GLU A 245 -22.23 -5.72 -16.60
C GLU A 245 -21.60 -6.78 -15.69
N ARG A 246 -21.73 -8.07 -16.02
CA ARG A 246 -21.09 -9.15 -15.26
C ARG A 246 -19.57 -9.01 -15.23
N LEU A 247 -18.95 -8.69 -16.37
CA LEU A 247 -17.51 -8.44 -16.46
C LEU A 247 -17.08 -7.28 -15.57
N ARG A 248 -17.85 -6.19 -15.55
CA ARG A 248 -17.60 -5.06 -14.66
C ARG A 248 -17.74 -5.44 -13.19
N LEU A 249 -18.74 -6.23 -12.81
CA LEU A 249 -18.90 -6.70 -11.43
C LEU A 249 -17.68 -7.53 -11.00
N ILE A 250 -17.16 -8.38 -11.89
CA ILE A 250 -15.92 -9.13 -11.67
C ILE A 250 -14.71 -8.19 -11.52
N GLN A 251 -14.58 -7.19 -12.38
CA GLN A 251 -13.50 -6.20 -12.29
C GLN A 251 -13.57 -5.36 -11.01
N ALA A 252 -14.75 -4.89 -10.63
CA ALA A 252 -14.98 -4.12 -9.40
C ALA A 252 -14.69 -4.97 -8.14
N PHE A 253 -15.06 -6.25 -8.18
CA PHE A 253 -14.68 -7.21 -7.15
C PHE A 253 -13.16 -7.39 -7.08
N LEU A 254 -12.48 -7.58 -8.21
CA LEU A 254 -11.02 -7.70 -8.29
C LEU A 254 -10.31 -6.46 -7.77
N ALA A 255 -10.75 -5.27 -8.17
CA ALA A 255 -10.20 -4.00 -7.71
C ALA A 255 -10.35 -3.84 -6.18
N SER A 256 -11.52 -4.18 -5.64
CA SER A 256 -11.77 -4.17 -4.19
C SER A 256 -10.90 -5.19 -3.46
N PHE A 257 -10.74 -6.38 -4.03
CA PHE A 257 -9.89 -7.44 -3.48
C PHE A 257 -8.40 -7.05 -3.49
N PHE A 258 -7.91 -6.45 -4.57
CA PHE A 258 -6.54 -5.93 -4.65
C PHE A 258 -6.32 -4.78 -3.68
N ALA A 259 -7.26 -3.84 -3.56
CA ALA A 259 -7.18 -2.77 -2.57
C ALA A 259 -7.09 -3.31 -1.13
N MET A 260 -7.89 -4.33 -0.80
CA MET A 260 -7.80 -5.03 0.48
C MET A 260 -6.41 -5.65 0.71
N LEU A 261 -5.83 -6.31 -0.31
CA LEU A 261 -4.48 -6.88 -0.21
C LEU A 261 -3.42 -5.80 -0.01
N VAL A 262 -3.50 -4.66 -0.72
CA VAL A 262 -2.58 -3.54 -0.54
C VAL A 262 -2.61 -3.05 0.92
N VAL A 263 -3.80 -2.87 1.49
CA VAL A 263 -3.95 -2.47 2.91
C VAL A 263 -3.37 -3.53 3.83
N PHE A 264 -3.67 -4.81 3.59
CA PHE A 264 -3.18 -5.93 4.40
C PHE A 264 -1.64 -6.01 4.42
N PHE A 265 -0.99 -5.93 3.26
CA PHE A 265 0.46 -5.90 3.16
C PHE A 265 1.06 -4.62 3.75
N GLY A 266 0.36 -3.47 3.63
CA GLY A 266 0.72 -2.24 4.34
C GLY A 266 0.77 -2.44 5.85
N ILE A 267 -0.22 -3.13 6.43
CA ILE A 267 -0.23 -3.48 7.87
C ILE A 267 0.94 -4.41 8.21
N ILE A 268 1.21 -5.43 7.39
CA ILE A 268 2.36 -6.34 7.58
C ILE A 268 3.67 -5.55 7.66
N VAL A 269 3.92 -4.66 6.70
CA VAL A 269 5.11 -3.80 6.69
C VAL A 269 5.16 -2.93 7.94
N CYS A 270 4.03 -2.33 8.36
CA CYS A 270 3.97 -1.57 9.60
C CYS A 270 4.41 -2.40 10.81
N VAL A 271 3.88 -3.62 10.97
CA VAL A 271 4.19 -4.50 12.09
C VAL A 271 5.67 -4.90 12.08
N ILE A 272 6.23 -5.22 10.92
CA ILE A 272 7.65 -5.54 10.76
C ILE A 272 8.51 -4.36 11.22
N ILE A 273 8.25 -3.16 10.71
CA ILE A 273 9.04 -1.96 11.06
C ILE A 273 8.87 -1.61 12.54
N ILE A 274 7.66 -1.70 13.09
CA ILE A 274 7.41 -1.43 14.51
C ILE A 274 8.22 -2.38 15.38
N ASN A 275 8.19 -3.68 15.09
CA ASN A 275 8.93 -4.67 15.87
C ASN A 275 10.44 -4.46 15.75
N THR A 276 10.94 -4.21 14.53
CA THR A 276 12.35 -3.94 14.29
C THR A 276 12.80 -2.70 15.05
N VAL A 277 12.07 -1.58 14.97
CA VAL A 277 12.43 -0.36 15.69
C VAL A 277 12.36 -0.58 17.20
N ARG A 278 11.35 -1.29 17.73
CA ARG A 278 11.25 -1.62 19.16
C ARG A 278 12.49 -2.36 19.65
N LEU A 279 12.91 -3.41 18.94
CA LEU A 279 14.12 -4.18 19.30
C LEU A 279 15.39 -3.31 19.25
N ASN A 280 15.47 -2.39 18.28
CA ASN A 280 16.61 -1.50 18.13
C ASN A 280 16.66 -0.39 19.19
N VAL A 281 15.50 0.12 19.62
CA VAL A 281 15.40 1.06 20.75
C VAL A 281 15.82 0.37 22.04
N GLU A 282 15.34 -0.85 22.27
CA GLU A 282 15.67 -1.63 23.47
C GLU A 282 17.18 -1.93 23.55
N ALA A 283 17.79 -2.31 22.42
CA ALA A 283 19.24 -2.54 22.34
C ALA A 283 20.09 -1.29 22.66
N LYS A 284 19.50 -0.09 22.62
CA LYS A 284 20.17 1.18 22.95
C LYS A 284 19.63 1.84 24.23
N ARG A 285 18.89 1.09 25.05
CA ARG A 285 18.20 1.63 26.23
C ARG A 285 19.12 2.43 27.16
N GLU A 286 20.31 1.93 27.45
CA GLU A 286 21.27 2.61 28.34
C GLU A 286 21.72 3.97 27.79
N VAL A 287 22.06 4.03 26.50
CA VAL A 287 22.47 5.28 25.83
C VAL A 287 21.32 6.29 25.81
N ILE A 288 20.08 5.80 25.60
CA ILE A 288 18.87 6.63 25.61
C ILE A 288 18.65 7.24 27.00
N LEU A 289 18.76 6.44 28.06
CA LEU A 289 18.60 6.90 29.45
C LEU A 289 19.63 7.98 29.80
N VAL A 290 20.91 7.74 29.49
CA VAL A 290 21.97 8.75 29.72
C VAL A 290 21.68 10.02 28.94
N THR A 291 21.23 9.90 27.68
CA THR A 291 20.88 11.05 26.84
C THR A 291 19.70 11.85 27.40
N GLN A 292 18.72 11.18 28.03
CA GLN A 292 17.61 11.84 28.70
C GLN A 292 18.05 12.56 29.98
N MET A 293 18.94 11.96 30.78
CA MET A 293 19.46 12.57 32.01
C MET A 293 20.22 13.87 31.76
N ILE A 294 20.92 13.97 30.62
CA ILE A 294 21.62 15.21 30.22
C ILE A 294 20.72 16.21 29.47
N GLY A 295 19.40 15.97 29.40
CA GLY A 295 18.41 16.90 28.83
C GLY A 295 18.13 16.73 27.33
N GLY A 296 18.42 15.57 26.75
CA GLY A 296 18.13 15.28 25.35
C GLY A 296 16.63 15.24 25.04
N THR A 297 16.19 15.96 23.99
CA THR A 297 14.77 15.96 23.59
C THR A 297 14.33 14.61 22.99
N HIS A 298 13.08 14.20 23.19
CA HIS A 298 12.54 12.99 22.54
C HIS A 298 12.66 13.03 21.00
N ALA A 299 12.56 14.24 20.42
CA ALA A 299 12.74 14.44 18.99
C ALA A 299 14.17 14.15 18.53
N PHE A 300 15.18 14.46 19.35
CA PHE A 300 16.57 14.11 19.08
C PHE A 300 16.78 12.59 19.11
N ILE A 301 16.22 11.91 20.12
CA ILE A 301 16.37 10.47 20.32
C ILE A 301 15.66 9.65 19.23
N ARG A 302 14.50 10.10 18.73
CA ARG A 302 13.73 9.36 17.71
C ARG A 302 14.30 9.45 16.28
N ARG A 303 15.01 10.52 15.94
CA ARG A 303 15.45 10.82 14.56
C ARG A 303 16.25 9.68 13.90
N PRO A 304 17.25 9.06 14.54
CA PRO A 304 17.99 7.95 13.94
C PRO A 304 17.09 6.75 13.55
N PHE A 305 16.03 6.49 14.33
CA PHE A 305 15.10 5.40 14.05
C PHE A 305 14.17 5.71 12.86
N LEU A 306 13.84 6.98 12.61
CA LEU A 306 13.10 7.38 11.41
C LEU A 306 13.91 7.12 10.15
N TYR A 307 15.21 7.44 10.18
CA TYR A 307 16.13 7.11 9.09
C TYR A 307 16.27 5.61 8.87
N LEU A 308 16.17 4.81 9.93
CA LEU A 308 16.17 3.35 9.82
C LEU A 308 14.94 2.86 9.01
N GLY A 309 13.75 3.39 9.30
CA GLY A 309 12.53 3.10 8.52
C GLY A 309 12.67 3.54 7.05
N PHE A 310 13.26 4.71 6.79
CA PHE A 310 13.57 5.18 5.44
C PHE A 310 14.48 4.22 4.67
N PHE A 311 15.61 3.81 5.27
CA PHE A 311 16.55 2.91 4.60
C PHE A 311 15.98 1.51 4.37
N TYR A 312 15.17 0.97 5.29
CA TYR A 312 14.49 -0.30 5.07
C TYR A 312 13.45 -0.23 3.95
N SER A 313 12.70 0.87 3.87
CA SER A 313 11.76 1.10 2.76
C SER A 313 12.48 1.24 1.43
N LEU A 314 13.58 1.99 1.37
CA LEU A 314 14.38 2.16 0.15
C LEU A 314 14.96 0.82 -0.32
N ALA A 315 15.61 0.07 0.58
CA ALA A 315 16.17 -1.25 0.25
C ALA A 315 15.07 -2.26 -0.13
N GLY A 316 13.96 -2.28 0.63
CA GLY A 316 12.81 -3.12 0.34
C GLY A 316 12.19 -2.80 -1.01
N MET A 317 12.06 -1.52 -1.37
CA MET A 317 11.51 -1.10 -2.67
C MET A 317 12.41 -1.52 -3.83
N VAL A 318 13.74 -1.40 -3.70
CA VAL A 318 14.67 -1.90 -4.72
C VAL A 318 14.48 -3.40 -4.92
N ILE A 319 14.38 -4.17 -3.84
CA ILE A 319 14.11 -5.61 -3.89
C ILE A 319 12.75 -5.89 -4.54
N ALA A 320 11.70 -5.15 -4.14
CA ALA A 320 10.36 -5.29 -4.70
C ALA A 320 10.33 -5.00 -6.21
N ALA A 321 11.01 -3.95 -6.65
CA ALA A 321 11.12 -3.60 -8.07
C ALA A 321 11.86 -4.67 -8.87
N VAL A 322 12.96 -5.22 -8.33
CA VAL A 322 13.68 -6.34 -8.98
C VAL A 322 12.79 -7.58 -9.09
N ILE A 323 12.06 -7.92 -8.04
CA ILE A 323 11.13 -9.06 -8.05
C ILE A 323 10.01 -8.83 -9.07
N ALA A 324 9.42 -7.63 -9.09
CA ALA A 324 8.37 -7.27 -10.03
C ALA A 324 8.88 -7.30 -11.48
N PHE A 325 10.10 -6.80 -11.73
CA PHE A 325 10.74 -6.84 -13.04
C PHE A 325 10.95 -8.29 -13.52
N ILE A 326 11.56 -9.15 -12.70
CA ILE A 326 11.75 -10.57 -13.04
C ILE A 326 10.39 -11.25 -13.25
N GLY A 327 9.43 -11.01 -12.35
CA GLY A 327 8.08 -11.56 -12.44
C GLY A 327 7.34 -11.15 -13.70
N SER A 328 7.49 -9.89 -14.13
CA SER A 328 6.87 -9.38 -15.36
C SER A 328 7.43 -10.07 -16.61
N GLY A 329 8.75 -10.25 -16.71
CA GLY A 329 9.36 -10.96 -17.84
C GLY A 329 8.98 -12.46 -17.87
N MET A 330 8.87 -13.10 -16.70
CA MET A 330 8.37 -14.48 -16.63
C MET A 330 6.91 -14.57 -17.09
N LEU A 331 6.07 -13.63 -16.66
CA LEU A 331 4.66 -13.58 -17.05
C LEU A 331 4.49 -13.33 -18.55
N GLU A 332 5.25 -12.39 -19.11
CA GLU A 332 5.28 -12.11 -20.54
C GLU A 332 5.64 -13.37 -21.33
N SER A 333 6.75 -14.02 -20.98
CA SER A 333 7.20 -15.24 -21.66
C SER A 333 6.18 -16.39 -21.63
N ALA A 334 5.36 -16.46 -20.58
CA ALA A 334 4.29 -17.45 -20.45
C ALA A 334 3.02 -17.08 -21.23
N LEU A 335 2.72 -15.78 -21.36
CA LEU A 335 1.51 -15.28 -22.02
C LEU A 335 1.67 -15.09 -23.53
N THR A 336 2.86 -14.71 -24.03
CA THR A 336 3.07 -14.45 -25.47
C THR A 336 2.65 -15.61 -26.37
N PRO A 337 2.94 -16.90 -26.08
CA PRO A 337 2.51 -18.00 -26.94
C PRO A 337 0.99 -18.15 -27.01
N LEU A 338 0.30 -17.93 -25.89
CA LEU A 338 -1.16 -17.98 -25.81
C LEU A 338 -1.77 -16.81 -26.57
N LEU A 339 -1.27 -15.59 -26.39
CA LEU A 339 -1.87 -14.41 -27.00
C LEU A 339 -1.62 -14.36 -28.51
N ARG A 340 -0.47 -14.85 -28.98
CA ARG A 340 -0.23 -15.05 -30.42
C ARG A 340 -1.16 -16.07 -31.05
N SER A 341 -1.64 -17.09 -30.34
CA SER A 341 -2.63 -18.01 -30.91
C SER A 341 -4.00 -17.38 -31.14
N TYR A 342 -4.26 -16.22 -30.52
CA TYR A 342 -5.45 -15.40 -30.74
C TYR A 342 -5.16 -14.18 -31.62
N GLU A 343 -4.00 -14.12 -32.28
CA GLU A 343 -3.56 -12.96 -33.09
C GLU A 343 -3.57 -11.62 -32.31
N LEU A 344 -3.45 -11.70 -30.98
CA LEU A 344 -3.37 -10.54 -30.11
C LEU A 344 -1.89 -10.17 -29.91
N ASP A 345 -1.50 -9.01 -30.44
CA ASP A 345 -0.23 -8.39 -30.10
C ASP A 345 -0.29 -7.89 -28.66
N PHE A 346 0.31 -8.66 -27.74
CA PHE A 346 0.37 -8.32 -26.33
C PHE A 346 1.78 -7.90 -25.95
N GLU A 347 1.89 -6.63 -25.57
CA GLU A 347 3.05 -6.08 -24.89
C GLU A 347 2.66 -5.77 -23.45
N LEU A 348 3.48 -6.21 -22.49
CA LEU A 348 3.30 -5.84 -21.09
C LEU A 348 3.76 -4.40 -20.90
N TYR A 349 2.83 -3.53 -20.50
CA TYR A 349 3.13 -2.14 -20.25
C TYR A 349 3.63 -1.97 -18.81
N MET A 350 4.76 -1.28 -18.64
CA MET A 350 5.14 -0.77 -17.33
C MET A 350 4.09 0.27 -16.89
N PRO A 351 3.72 0.30 -15.60
CA PRO A 351 2.87 1.34 -15.05
C PRO A 351 3.46 2.71 -15.31
N ASP A 352 2.57 3.71 -15.36
CA ASP A 352 2.98 5.10 -15.43
C ASP A 352 3.97 5.44 -14.31
N ILE A 353 4.97 6.26 -14.66
CA ILE A 353 6.02 6.69 -13.73
C ILE A 353 5.38 7.33 -12.48
N ASP A 354 4.26 8.02 -12.64
CA ASP A 354 3.50 8.65 -11.56
C ASP A 354 2.91 7.63 -10.58
N ALA A 355 2.35 6.52 -11.07
CA ALA A 355 1.80 5.47 -10.23
C ALA A 355 2.93 4.76 -9.45
N PHE A 356 4.05 4.49 -10.12
CA PHE A 356 5.21 3.88 -9.49
C PHE A 356 5.82 4.82 -8.43
N LEU A 357 5.99 6.11 -8.74
CA LEU A 357 6.50 7.10 -7.80
C LEU A 357 5.56 7.29 -6.61
N GLY A 358 4.24 7.32 -6.87
CA GLY A 358 3.22 7.36 -5.82
C GLY A 358 3.32 6.19 -4.86
N PHE A 359 3.53 4.98 -5.38
CA PHE A 359 3.75 3.77 -4.57
C PHE A 359 5.03 3.85 -3.73
N ILE A 360 6.13 4.36 -4.30
CA ILE A 360 7.39 4.58 -3.57
C ILE A 360 7.16 5.55 -2.40
N LEU A 361 6.55 6.71 -2.67
CA LEU A 361 6.29 7.73 -1.66
C LEU A 361 5.35 7.22 -0.57
N LEU A 362 4.32 6.47 -0.92
CA LEU A 362 3.40 5.85 0.03
C LEU A 362 4.13 4.86 0.93
N SER A 363 4.99 4.01 0.36
CA SER A 363 5.77 3.03 1.14
C SER A 363 6.76 3.69 2.11
N LEU A 364 7.42 4.77 1.68
CA LEU A 364 8.33 5.55 2.49
C LEU A 364 7.58 6.22 3.64
N PHE A 365 6.44 6.85 3.32
CA PHE A 365 5.58 7.48 4.33
C PHE A 365 5.13 6.47 5.37
N LEU A 366 4.67 5.30 4.94
CA LEU A 366 4.19 4.24 5.81
C LEU A 366 5.30 3.71 6.71
N CYS A 367 6.50 3.43 6.17
CA CYS A 367 7.62 2.93 6.97
C CYS A 367 8.18 3.97 7.95
N ILE A 368 8.32 5.24 7.53
CA ILE A 368 8.75 6.33 8.42
C ILE A 368 7.70 6.55 9.51
N GLY A 369 6.41 6.52 9.16
CA GLY A 369 5.29 6.63 10.09
C GLY A 369 5.29 5.50 11.12
N SER A 370 5.47 4.25 10.68
CA SER A 370 5.62 3.10 11.58
C SER A 370 6.82 3.24 12.53
N ALA A 371 7.97 3.67 12.00
CA ALA A 371 9.16 3.92 12.81
C ALA A 371 8.94 5.04 13.84
N PHE A 372 8.22 6.09 13.46
CA PHE A 372 7.84 7.18 14.35
C PHE A 372 6.97 6.71 15.51
N VAL A 373 5.93 5.94 15.21
CA VAL A 373 5.01 5.38 16.22
C VAL A 373 5.78 4.48 17.18
N ALA A 374 6.58 3.55 16.65
CA ALA A 374 7.35 2.62 17.45
C ALA A 374 8.36 3.31 18.38
N ALA A 375 9.14 4.25 17.85
CA ALA A 375 10.12 5.00 18.64
C ALA A 375 9.42 5.84 19.72
N SER A 376 8.30 6.49 19.39
CA SER A 376 7.57 7.34 20.33
C SER A 376 6.96 6.54 21.48
N LEU A 377 6.36 5.39 21.19
CA LEU A 377 5.78 4.51 22.21
C LEU A 377 6.85 3.93 23.14
N GLN A 378 7.98 3.48 22.58
CA GLN A 378 9.01 2.83 23.39
C GLN A 378 9.78 3.84 24.25
N ILE A 379 10.07 5.04 23.75
CA ILE A 379 10.72 6.08 24.56
C ILE A 379 9.85 6.49 25.75
N ARG A 380 8.53 6.64 25.57
CA ARG A 380 7.58 6.92 26.67
C ARG A 380 7.55 5.79 27.69
N ARG A 381 7.64 4.53 27.25
CA ARG A 381 7.68 3.37 28.16
C ARG A 381 8.94 3.37 29.02
N ILE A 382 10.08 3.77 28.48
CA ILE A 382 11.35 3.84 29.21
C ILE A 382 11.27 4.91 30.32
N GLU A 383 10.64 6.05 30.05
CA GLU A 383 10.46 7.15 31.02
C GLU A 383 9.61 6.75 32.23
N HIS A 384 8.56 5.95 32.04
CA HIS A 384 7.73 5.49 33.17
C HIS A 384 8.38 4.38 34.02
N SER A 385 9.48 3.79 33.56
CA SER A 385 10.11 2.63 34.20
C SER A 385 11.40 2.95 34.95
N GLY A 386 11.88 4.19 34.89
CA GLY A 386 13.07 4.68 35.60
C GLY A 386 12.67 5.80 36.55
#